data_AF-A0AAU8CBY5-F1
#
_entry.id   AF-A0AAU8CBY5-F1
#
_cell.length_a   1.000
_cell.length_b   1.000
_cell.length_c   1.000
_cell.angle_alpha   90.00
_cell.angle_beta   90.00
_cell.angle_gamma   90.00
#
_symmetry.space_group_name_H-M   'P 1'
#
loop_
_entity.id
_entity.type
_entity.pdbx_description
1 polymer ?
#
loop_
_entity_poly.entity_id
_entity_poly.type
_entity_poly.pdbx_seq_one_letter_code
_entity_poly.pdbx_strand_id
1 'polypeptide(L)'
;MGSGQPNSEEFIVKAKYFLPLEPTEENLRQIQTRFTKILREEGYITDDAPLPYVTLDRTMEFVKIPPEPKKSRWDKLKEKIGPGGSDDIRERLTDTQKFLSGLERVADDIPFRFVFRFKTFHGDEVEGYDLFVEVTPALLQKSRQLRLSENYSYNTDNIVDRNKRELQRILGRLELEPIQGPYTEAETLDTRLSETTIDQLEEHSYGKTALKYINEGDQSLRRGLLHAALSCYIQGIEWTILYYKIQQDDEDLVEEQQNGEIGPVYFSDLTEELEEDTPASQKTISKLSNFNQAERRWMAHHKSGELQRQDVENVRSTLLRLSDELF
;
A
#
# COMPACT_ATOMS: atom_id res chain seq x y z
N MET A 1 1.87 -18.57 1.47
CA MET A 1 2.18 -18.98 0.07
C MET A 1 0.99 -18.58 -0.77
N GLY A 2 1.20 -17.73 -1.78
CA GLY A 2 0.15 -17.38 -2.74
C GLY A 2 0.10 -18.40 -3.88
N SER A 3 -1.10 -18.67 -4.38
CA SER A 3 -1.34 -19.42 -5.62
C SER A 3 -2.28 -18.61 -6.51
N GLY A 4 -1.87 -18.32 -7.75
CA GLY A 4 -2.64 -17.50 -8.68
C GLY A 4 -1.81 -16.39 -9.32
N GLN A 5 -2.49 -15.46 -10.00
CA GLN A 5 -1.84 -14.32 -10.66
C GLN A 5 -1.47 -13.27 -9.58
N PRO A 6 -0.21 -12.84 -9.46
CA PRO A 6 0.19 -11.93 -8.39
C PRO A 6 -0.48 -10.56 -8.50
N ASN A 7 -1.09 -10.10 -7.40
CA ASN A 7 -1.82 -8.84 -7.31
C ASN A 7 -0.85 -7.65 -7.11
N SER A 8 -0.93 -6.64 -7.96
CA SER A 8 -0.06 -5.46 -7.83
C SER A 8 -0.17 -4.74 -6.48
N GLU A 9 -1.34 -4.76 -5.83
CA GLU A 9 -1.55 -4.09 -4.54
C GLU A 9 -0.75 -4.75 -3.40
N GLU A 10 -0.55 -6.07 -3.48
CA GLU A 10 0.21 -6.84 -2.48
C GLU A 10 1.72 -6.75 -2.67
N PHE A 11 2.19 -6.37 -3.87
CA PHE A 11 3.59 -6.54 -4.28
C PHE A 11 4.31 -5.24 -4.58
N ILE A 12 3.61 -4.18 -5.02
CA ILE A 12 4.25 -2.89 -5.30
C ILE A 12 4.54 -2.20 -3.97
N VAL A 13 5.82 -2.00 -3.68
CA VAL A 13 6.27 -1.24 -2.51
C VAL A 13 6.32 0.23 -2.86
N LYS A 14 5.81 1.08 -1.98
CA LYS A 14 5.72 2.53 -2.10
C LYS A 14 6.36 3.19 -0.89
N ALA A 15 6.84 4.41 -1.05
CA ALA A 15 7.33 5.22 0.06
C ALA A 15 7.22 6.71 -0.28
N LYS A 16 7.20 7.56 0.75
CA LYS A 16 7.16 9.03 0.60
C LYS A 16 8.29 9.68 1.39
N TYR A 17 8.92 10.67 0.77
CA TYR A 17 10.04 11.44 1.33
C TYR A 17 9.81 12.93 1.09
N PHE A 18 10.43 13.75 1.93
CA PHE A 18 10.49 15.20 1.74
C PHE A 18 11.93 15.62 1.50
N LEU A 19 12.14 16.52 0.53
CA LEU A 19 13.43 17.10 0.20
C LEU A 19 13.38 18.60 0.53
N PRO A 20 13.93 19.06 1.67
CA PRO A 20 13.87 20.47 2.10
C PRO A 20 14.90 21.31 1.34
N LEU A 21 14.63 21.55 0.07
CA LEU A 21 15.49 22.29 -0.84
C LEU A 21 14.66 23.31 -1.61
N GLU A 22 15.22 24.48 -1.88
CA GLU A 22 14.56 25.47 -2.72
C GLU A 22 14.15 24.83 -4.05
N PRO A 23 12.87 24.93 -4.48
CA PRO A 23 12.35 24.14 -5.58
C PRO A 23 12.74 24.69 -6.96
N THR A 24 14.06 24.85 -7.18
CA THR A 24 14.65 25.28 -8.44
C THR A 24 14.98 24.11 -9.36
N GLU A 25 14.91 24.34 -10.68
CA GLU A 25 15.28 23.33 -11.69
C GLU A 25 16.72 22.83 -11.54
N GLU A 26 17.63 23.69 -11.06
CA GLU A 26 19.03 23.30 -10.80
C GLU A 26 19.13 22.30 -9.64
N ASN A 27 18.42 22.56 -8.54
CA ASN A 27 18.38 21.63 -7.40
C ASN A 27 17.75 20.29 -7.80
N LEU A 28 16.66 20.31 -8.57
CA LEU A 28 16.05 19.08 -9.08
C LEU A 28 17.04 18.27 -9.94
N ARG A 29 17.77 18.92 -10.87
CA ARG A 29 18.78 18.25 -11.70
C ARG A 29 19.90 17.60 -10.88
N GLN A 30 20.36 18.26 -9.83
CA GLN A 30 21.39 17.72 -8.95
C GLN A 30 20.90 16.46 -8.22
N ILE A 31 19.66 16.49 -7.72
CA ILE A 31 19.01 15.33 -7.09
C ILE A 31 18.90 14.19 -8.11
N GLN A 32 18.31 14.44 -9.28
CA GLN A 32 18.14 13.43 -10.33
C GLN A 32 19.49 12.81 -10.77
N THR A 33 20.55 13.62 -10.83
CA THR A 33 21.91 13.14 -11.14
C THR A 33 22.43 12.20 -10.05
N ARG A 34 22.21 12.53 -8.76
CA ARG A 34 22.62 11.69 -7.62
C ARG A 34 21.85 10.36 -7.61
N PHE A 35 20.54 10.38 -7.85
CA PHE A 35 19.70 9.18 -8.02
C PHE A 35 20.22 8.30 -9.17
N THR A 36 20.47 8.91 -10.33
CA THR A 36 20.98 8.20 -11.52
C THR A 36 22.30 7.49 -11.23
N LYS A 37 23.23 8.18 -10.54
CA LYS A 37 24.52 7.60 -10.19
C LYS A 37 24.35 6.36 -9.29
N ILE A 38 23.59 6.49 -8.20
CA ILE A 38 23.38 5.42 -7.23
C ILE A 38 22.71 4.23 -7.90
N LEU A 39 21.62 4.45 -8.65
CA LEU A 39 20.89 3.36 -9.29
C LEU A 39 21.70 2.65 -10.39
N ARG A 40 22.54 3.39 -11.12
CA ARG A 40 23.48 2.76 -12.08
C ARG A 40 24.51 1.87 -11.41
N GLU A 41 25.05 2.28 -10.25
CA GLU A 41 25.95 1.43 -9.46
C GLU A 41 25.26 0.13 -8.98
N GLU A 42 23.94 0.16 -8.80
CA GLU A 42 23.12 -1.00 -8.41
C GLU A 42 22.62 -1.84 -9.63
N GLY A 43 23.04 -1.47 -10.84
CA GLY A 43 22.74 -2.16 -12.09
C GLY A 43 21.41 -1.78 -12.74
N TYR A 44 20.84 -0.62 -12.38
CA TYR A 44 19.63 -0.08 -13.01
C TYR A 44 19.98 0.93 -14.10
N ILE A 45 19.12 1.00 -15.10
CA ILE A 45 19.22 1.95 -16.21
C ILE A 45 17.95 2.77 -16.37
N THR A 46 18.10 3.95 -16.93
CA THR A 46 17.01 4.87 -17.26
C THR A 46 17.18 5.33 -18.70
N ASP A 47 16.06 5.44 -19.43
CA ASP A 47 16.02 6.00 -20.78
C ASP A 47 16.04 7.53 -20.77
N ASP A 48 15.86 8.14 -19.59
CA ASP A 48 15.94 9.58 -19.34
C ASP A 48 17.40 10.03 -19.39
N ALA A 49 17.95 10.10 -20.61
CA ALA A 49 19.09 10.96 -20.85
C ALA A 49 18.61 12.40 -20.56
N PRO A 50 19.28 13.18 -19.69
CA PRO A 50 18.90 14.57 -19.47
C PRO A 50 19.13 15.34 -20.78
N LEU A 51 18.10 15.44 -21.60
CA LEU A 51 18.12 16.25 -22.81
C LEU A 51 18.17 17.71 -22.36
N PRO A 52 19.10 18.53 -22.88
CA PRO A 52 19.35 19.87 -22.35
C PRO A 52 18.18 20.87 -22.53
N TYR A 53 17.07 20.50 -23.19
CA TYR A 53 16.02 21.43 -23.61
C TYR A 53 14.57 20.90 -23.57
N VAL A 54 14.28 19.80 -22.88
CA VAL A 54 12.89 19.34 -22.67
C VAL A 54 12.52 19.59 -21.22
N THR A 55 11.28 19.99 -20.95
CA THR A 55 10.69 20.06 -19.59
C THR A 55 11.17 18.85 -18.80
N LEU A 56 11.96 19.07 -17.75
CA LEU A 56 12.54 17.98 -16.96
C LEU A 56 11.40 17.09 -16.51
N ASP A 57 11.42 15.82 -16.93
CA ASP A 57 10.44 14.86 -16.46
C ASP A 57 10.56 14.83 -14.93
N ARG A 58 9.49 15.24 -14.26
CA ARG A 58 9.36 15.13 -12.79
C ARG A 58 9.20 13.68 -12.34
N THR A 59 9.27 12.74 -13.29
CA THR A 59 9.29 11.31 -13.04
C THR A 59 10.58 10.74 -13.59
N MET A 60 11.24 9.88 -12.82
CA MET A 60 12.36 9.08 -13.32
C MET A 60 12.01 7.60 -13.20
N GLU A 61 12.19 6.86 -14.28
CA GLU A 61 12.00 5.41 -14.29
C GLU A 61 13.34 4.69 -14.45
N PHE A 62 13.58 3.70 -13.59
CA PHE A 62 14.79 2.91 -13.58
C PHE A 62 14.44 1.42 -13.63
N VAL A 63 15.05 0.67 -14.54
CA VAL A 63 14.78 -0.74 -14.76
C VAL A 63 16.07 -1.56 -14.61
N LYS A 64 15.97 -2.72 -13.96
CA LYS A 64 17.06 -3.68 -13.80
C LYS A 64 17.27 -4.42 -15.12
N ILE A 65 18.48 -4.44 -15.63
CA ILE A 65 18.80 -5.20 -16.84
C ILE A 65 18.76 -6.69 -16.50
N PRO A 66 17.95 -7.50 -17.21
CA PRO A 66 17.98 -8.94 -17.04
C PRO A 66 19.34 -9.53 -17.46
N PRO A 67 19.85 -10.57 -16.76
CA PRO A 67 21.19 -11.11 -17.03
C PRO A 67 21.30 -11.73 -18.43
N GLU A 68 22.49 -11.61 -19.05
CA GLU A 68 22.77 -12.23 -20.35
C GLU A 68 22.54 -13.73 -20.35
N PRO A 69 21.95 -14.31 -21.42
CA PRO A 69 21.87 -15.76 -21.57
C PRO A 69 23.25 -16.38 -21.46
N LYS A 70 23.36 -17.56 -20.82
CA LYS A 70 24.63 -18.27 -20.70
C LYS A 70 25.17 -18.53 -22.11
N LYS A 71 26.16 -17.75 -22.53
CA LYS A 71 26.83 -17.90 -23.82
C LYS A 71 27.41 -19.31 -23.93
N SER A 72 27.12 -19.99 -25.04
CA SER A 72 27.75 -21.27 -25.33
C SER A 72 29.28 -21.11 -25.41
N ARG A 73 30.03 -22.20 -25.22
CA ARG A 73 31.50 -22.18 -25.40
C ARG A 73 31.89 -21.65 -26.80
N TRP A 74 31.03 -21.86 -27.80
CA TRP A 74 31.20 -21.37 -29.17
C TRP A 74 30.96 -19.87 -29.32
N ASP A 75 29.99 -19.28 -28.60
CA ASP A 75 29.70 -17.84 -28.67
C ASP A 75 30.81 -17.03 -28.01
N LYS A 76 31.36 -17.54 -26.90
CA LYS A 76 32.55 -16.97 -26.24
C LYS A 76 33.79 -16.99 -27.14
N LEU A 77 33.88 -17.97 -28.05
CA LEU A 77 34.98 -18.08 -29.02
C LEU A 77 34.81 -17.07 -30.16
N LYS A 78 33.57 -16.85 -30.63
CA LYS A 78 33.25 -15.85 -31.66
C LYS A 78 33.50 -14.42 -31.22
N GLU A 79 33.15 -14.05 -29.98
CA GLU A 79 33.45 -12.72 -29.42
C GLU A 79 34.94 -12.43 -29.29
N LYS A 80 35.77 -13.47 -29.10
CA LYS A 80 37.23 -13.34 -29.07
C LYS A 80 37.87 -13.07 -30.43
N ILE A 81 37.14 -13.31 -31.54
CA ILE A 81 37.67 -13.28 -32.91
C ILE A 81 36.97 -12.20 -33.76
N GLY A 82 35.75 -11.79 -33.42
CA GLY A 82 35.02 -10.73 -34.12
C GLY A 82 35.44 -9.31 -33.71
N PRO A 83 35.26 -8.29 -34.58
CA PRO A 83 35.45 -6.90 -34.20
C PRO A 83 34.48 -6.58 -33.06
N GLY A 84 35.01 -6.12 -31.93
CA GLY A 84 34.27 -5.92 -30.69
C GLY A 84 33.02 -5.08 -30.90
N GLY A 85 31.86 -5.73 -30.88
CA GLY A 85 30.59 -5.05 -30.73
C GLY A 85 30.56 -4.47 -29.32
N SER A 86 30.48 -3.14 -29.21
CA SER A 86 30.12 -2.49 -27.96
C SER A 86 28.78 -3.07 -27.52
N ASP A 87 28.78 -3.76 -26.39
CA ASP A 87 27.62 -4.43 -25.80
C ASP A 87 26.62 -3.37 -25.32
N ASP A 88 25.90 -2.75 -26.26
CA ASP A 88 24.99 -1.65 -25.97
C ASP A 88 23.84 -2.18 -25.13
N ILE A 89 23.79 -1.70 -23.90
CA ILE A 89 22.78 -2.02 -22.90
C ILE A 89 21.37 -1.73 -23.45
N ARG A 90 21.22 -0.73 -24.33
CA ARG A 90 19.95 -0.37 -24.96
C ARG A 90 19.48 -1.41 -25.97
N GLU A 91 20.40 -2.05 -26.69
CA GLU A 91 20.07 -3.10 -27.65
C GLU A 91 19.40 -4.31 -26.97
N ARG A 92 19.75 -4.57 -25.70
CA ARG A 92 19.18 -5.66 -24.90
C ARG A 92 17.73 -5.43 -24.45
N LEU A 93 17.35 -4.18 -24.20
CA LEU A 93 15.94 -3.85 -23.92
C LEU A 93 15.07 -3.93 -25.18
N THR A 94 15.66 -3.65 -26.35
CA THR A 94 14.95 -3.73 -27.63
C THR A 94 14.88 -5.14 -28.22
N ASP A 95 15.77 -6.05 -27.82
CA ASP A 95 15.74 -7.47 -28.22
C ASP A 95 14.81 -8.26 -27.28
N THR A 96 13.53 -8.34 -27.66
CA THR A 96 12.46 -8.97 -26.88
C THR A 96 12.80 -10.40 -26.44
N GLN A 97 13.46 -11.22 -27.27
CA GLN A 97 13.77 -12.60 -26.90
C GLN A 97 14.89 -12.69 -25.86
N LYS A 98 15.96 -11.91 -26.03
CA LYS A 98 17.03 -11.83 -25.04
C LYS A 98 16.51 -11.29 -23.72
N PHE A 99 15.66 -10.25 -23.77
CA PHE A 99 15.03 -9.66 -22.60
C PHE A 99 14.17 -10.67 -21.83
N LEU A 100 13.23 -11.35 -22.49
CA LEU A 100 12.33 -12.31 -21.83
C LEU A 100 13.10 -13.50 -21.24
N SER A 101 14.08 -14.05 -21.98
CA SER A 101 14.93 -15.14 -21.48
C SER A 101 15.78 -14.70 -20.29
N GLY A 102 16.20 -13.44 -20.23
CA GLY A 102 16.85 -12.84 -19.08
C GLY A 102 15.90 -12.72 -17.90
N LEU A 103 14.70 -12.21 -18.15
CA LEU A 103 13.68 -11.98 -17.13
C LEU A 103 13.28 -13.28 -16.42
N GLU A 104 13.18 -14.39 -17.15
CA GLU A 104 12.95 -15.73 -16.57
C GLU A 104 13.97 -16.11 -15.48
N ARG A 105 15.22 -15.65 -15.62
CA ARG A 105 16.35 -16.00 -14.74
C ARG A 105 16.55 -15.03 -13.57
N VAL A 106 15.87 -13.89 -13.56
CA VAL A 106 15.89 -12.95 -12.44
C VAL A 106 15.14 -13.58 -11.27
N ALA A 107 15.64 -13.47 -10.03
CA ALA A 107 14.89 -13.94 -8.87
C ALA A 107 13.66 -13.04 -8.61
N ASP A 108 12.56 -13.64 -8.14
CA ASP A 108 11.25 -13.00 -8.02
C ASP A 108 11.21 -11.78 -7.09
N ASP A 109 12.04 -11.83 -6.05
CA ASP A 109 12.17 -10.85 -4.98
C ASP A 109 13.07 -9.66 -5.33
N ILE A 110 13.71 -9.67 -6.50
CA ILE A 110 14.57 -8.57 -6.93
C ILE A 110 13.70 -7.35 -7.31
N PRO A 111 14.02 -6.14 -6.80
CA PRO A 111 13.42 -4.91 -7.31
C PRO A 111 13.76 -4.76 -8.78
N PHE A 112 12.75 -4.89 -9.63
CA PHE A 112 12.94 -4.85 -11.08
C PHE A 112 12.86 -3.43 -11.60
N ARG A 113 11.95 -2.63 -11.04
CA ARG A 113 11.74 -1.25 -11.46
C ARG A 113 11.56 -0.32 -10.27
N PHE A 114 12.21 0.84 -10.35
CA PHE A 114 11.95 1.99 -9.48
C PHE A 114 11.33 3.13 -10.29
N VAL A 115 10.32 3.79 -9.74
CA VAL A 115 9.73 5.02 -10.27
C VAL A 115 9.80 6.09 -9.19
N PHE A 116 10.42 7.22 -9.49
CA PHE A 116 10.54 8.37 -8.60
C PHE A 116 9.71 9.52 -9.16
N ARG A 117 8.73 10.03 -8.43
CA ARG A 117 7.92 11.18 -8.84
C ARG A 117 8.16 12.34 -7.87
N PHE A 118 8.58 13.46 -8.42
CA PHE A 118 8.86 14.69 -7.70
C PHE A 118 7.68 15.66 -7.84
N LYS A 119 7.15 16.15 -6.74
CA LYS A 119 6.12 17.19 -6.72
C LYS A 119 6.63 18.36 -5.92
N THR A 120 6.58 19.55 -6.50
CA THR A 120 6.96 20.78 -5.79
C THR A 120 6.01 21.02 -4.62
N PHE A 121 6.57 21.33 -3.46
CA PHE A 121 5.86 21.70 -2.26
C PHE A 121 6.23 23.14 -1.87
N HIS A 122 5.22 23.99 -1.67
CA HIS A 122 5.36 25.34 -1.14
C HIS A 122 4.51 25.43 0.12
N GLY A 123 5.14 25.39 1.29
CA GLY A 123 4.51 25.63 2.58
C GLY A 123 4.91 27.00 3.13
N ASP A 124 4.19 27.47 4.15
CA ASP A 124 4.41 28.80 4.73
C ASP A 124 5.80 28.97 5.37
N GLU A 125 6.39 27.88 5.87
CA GLU A 125 7.68 27.87 6.56
C GLU A 125 8.77 27.05 5.85
N VAL A 126 8.39 26.15 4.93
CA VAL A 126 9.30 25.21 4.28
C VAL A 126 8.90 25.00 2.82
N GLU A 127 9.88 25.11 1.93
CA GLU A 127 9.74 24.73 0.52
C GLU A 127 10.57 23.49 0.21
N GLY A 128 10.16 22.74 -0.81
CA GLY A 128 10.79 21.46 -1.09
C GLY A 128 10.20 20.69 -2.25
N TYR A 129 10.57 19.42 -2.28
CA TYR A 129 9.93 18.41 -3.12
C TYR A 129 9.37 17.27 -2.28
N ASP A 130 8.10 16.96 -2.50
CA ASP A 130 7.55 15.65 -2.17
C ASP A 130 8.10 14.64 -3.17
N LEU A 131 8.72 13.58 -2.67
CA LEU A 131 9.19 12.46 -3.46
C LEU A 131 8.34 11.23 -3.18
N PHE A 132 7.65 10.76 -4.20
CA PHE A 132 6.92 9.50 -4.20
C PHE A 132 7.74 8.44 -4.90
N VAL A 133 7.94 7.30 -4.26
CA VAL A 133 8.71 6.20 -4.82
C VAL A 133 7.83 4.96 -4.95
N GLU A 134 7.89 4.29 -6.10
CA GLU A 134 7.24 3.01 -6.34
C GLU A 134 8.27 1.98 -6.80
N VAL A 135 8.19 0.77 -6.27
CA VAL A 135 9.09 -0.35 -6.55
C VAL A 135 8.27 -1.53 -7.02
N THR A 136 8.56 -2.01 -8.23
CA THR A 136 7.93 -3.20 -8.80
C THR A 136 8.90 -4.39 -8.71
N PRO A 137 8.55 -5.49 -8.03
CA PRO A 137 9.37 -6.70 -8.00
C PRO A 137 9.38 -7.42 -9.35
N ALA A 138 10.43 -8.22 -9.58
CA ALA A 138 10.57 -9.01 -10.80
C ALA A 138 9.42 -9.99 -11.01
N LEU A 139 8.84 -10.56 -9.94
CA LEU A 139 7.66 -11.44 -10.04
C LEU A 139 6.49 -10.77 -10.79
N LEU A 140 6.17 -9.51 -10.49
CA LEU A 140 5.09 -8.78 -11.19
C LEU A 140 5.45 -8.51 -12.65
N GLN A 141 6.72 -8.28 -12.94
CA GLN A 141 7.14 -8.11 -14.33
C GLN A 141 7.02 -9.42 -15.11
N LYS A 142 7.46 -10.53 -14.50
CA LYS A 142 7.33 -11.88 -15.06
C LYS A 142 5.87 -12.23 -15.32
N SER A 143 4.96 -12.00 -14.37
CA SER A 143 3.55 -12.34 -14.55
C SER A 143 2.85 -11.56 -15.67
N ARG A 144 3.36 -10.36 -16.01
CA ARG A 144 2.86 -9.52 -17.11
C ARG A 144 3.37 -9.94 -18.48
N GLN A 145 4.60 -10.47 -18.55
CA GLN A 145 5.31 -10.67 -19.81
C GLN A 145 5.62 -12.13 -20.13
N LEU A 146 5.56 -13.01 -19.13
CA LEU A 146 5.79 -14.45 -19.24
C LEU A 146 4.51 -15.19 -18.88
N ARG A 147 4.36 -16.39 -19.44
CA ARG A 147 3.33 -17.34 -19.01
C ARG A 147 3.86 -18.13 -17.81
N LEU A 148 3.50 -17.70 -16.61
CA LEU A 148 3.79 -18.46 -15.40
C LEU A 148 2.98 -19.77 -15.41
N SER A 149 3.57 -20.85 -14.89
CA SER A 149 2.86 -22.13 -14.75
C SER A 149 1.70 -22.01 -13.77
N GLU A 150 0.62 -22.75 -13.97
CA GLU A 150 -0.54 -22.76 -13.04
C GLU A 150 -0.15 -23.14 -11.60
N ASN A 151 0.91 -23.95 -11.44
CA ASN A 151 1.45 -24.38 -10.15
C ASN A 151 2.59 -23.48 -9.63
N TYR A 152 2.75 -22.27 -10.18
CA TYR A 152 3.82 -21.36 -9.76
C TYR A 152 3.55 -20.84 -8.35
N SER A 153 4.43 -21.17 -7.40
CA SER A 153 4.30 -20.75 -6.00
C SER A 153 5.29 -19.63 -5.66
N TYR A 154 4.83 -18.62 -4.95
CA TYR A 154 5.68 -17.54 -4.46
C TYR A 154 5.38 -17.18 -3.00
N ASN A 155 6.35 -16.54 -2.35
CA ASN A 155 6.23 -16.04 -0.99
C ASN A 155 6.11 -14.51 -1.02
N THR A 156 4.89 -14.01 -0.86
CA THR A 156 4.57 -12.57 -0.86
C THR A 156 5.41 -11.81 0.17
N ASP A 157 5.40 -12.25 1.43
CA ASP A 157 6.08 -11.56 2.53
C ASP A 157 7.58 -11.41 2.27
N ASN A 158 8.25 -12.48 1.82
CA ASN A 158 9.67 -12.43 1.52
C ASN A 158 9.97 -11.46 0.36
N ILE A 159 9.16 -11.49 -0.70
CA ILE A 159 9.33 -10.59 -1.85
C ILE A 159 9.14 -9.13 -1.40
N VAL A 160 8.07 -8.84 -0.66
CA VAL A 160 7.77 -7.49 -0.16
C VAL A 160 8.89 -7.00 0.77
N ASP A 161 9.27 -7.79 1.77
CA ASP A 161 10.34 -7.47 2.71
C ASP A 161 11.66 -7.17 2.01
N ARG A 162 12.03 -7.99 1.02
CA ARG A 162 13.24 -7.77 0.25
C ARG A 162 13.19 -6.44 -0.49
N ASN A 163 12.06 -6.13 -1.13
CA ASN A 163 11.90 -4.88 -1.87
C ASN A 163 11.90 -3.65 -0.96
N LYS A 164 11.27 -3.73 0.21
CA LYS A 164 11.33 -2.67 1.24
C LYS A 164 12.76 -2.41 1.73
N ARG A 165 13.50 -3.46 2.08
CA ARG A 165 14.89 -3.35 2.56
C ARG A 165 15.82 -2.77 1.49
N GLU A 166 15.69 -3.19 0.24
CA GLU A 166 16.48 -2.63 -0.86
C GLU A 166 16.13 -1.17 -1.13
N LEU A 167 14.84 -0.79 -1.07
CA LEU A 167 14.41 0.60 -1.18
C LEU A 167 15.04 1.47 -0.07
N GLN A 168 14.95 1.02 1.19
CA GLN A 168 15.59 1.70 2.33
C GLN A 168 17.10 1.80 2.17
N ARG A 169 17.76 0.74 1.69
CA ARG A 169 19.20 0.75 1.46
C ARG A 169 19.59 1.78 0.40
N ILE A 170 18.86 1.85 -0.72
CA ILE A 170 19.15 2.78 -1.82
C ILE A 170 18.88 4.22 -1.37
N LEU A 171 17.73 4.50 -0.76
CA LEU A 171 17.37 5.85 -0.32
C LEU A 171 18.13 6.30 0.93
N GLY A 172 18.58 5.38 1.77
CA GLY A 172 19.50 5.67 2.88
C GLY A 172 20.86 6.17 2.39
N ARG A 173 21.34 5.73 1.20
CA ARG A 173 22.55 6.30 0.56
C ARG A 173 22.37 7.74 0.08
N LEU A 174 21.12 8.19 -0.04
CA LEU A 174 20.76 9.57 -0.36
C LEU A 174 20.53 10.42 0.91
N GLU A 175 20.71 9.83 2.09
CA GLU A 175 20.52 10.51 3.39
C GLU A 175 19.09 11.05 3.56
N LEU A 176 18.11 10.37 2.95
CA LEU A 176 16.70 10.76 3.01
C LEU A 176 15.99 10.03 4.14
N GLU A 177 15.25 10.80 4.95
CA GLU A 177 14.33 10.25 5.93
C GLU A 177 12.92 10.16 5.34
N PRO A 178 12.24 9.01 5.48
CA PRO A 178 10.90 8.85 4.93
C PRO A 178 9.87 9.61 5.78
N ILE A 179 8.99 10.37 5.11
CA ILE A 179 7.72 10.83 5.69
C ILE A 179 6.83 9.61 5.96
N GLN A 180 6.83 8.66 5.02
CA GLN A 180 6.13 7.39 5.12
C GLN A 180 7.10 6.30 4.65
N GLY A 181 7.46 5.41 5.59
CA GLY A 181 8.37 4.29 5.32
C GLY A 181 7.83 3.33 4.27
N PRO A 182 8.63 2.39 3.73
CA PRO A 182 8.18 1.47 2.70
C PRO A 182 6.93 0.66 3.09
N TYR A 183 5.91 0.71 2.23
CA TYR A 183 4.62 0.04 2.43
C TYR A 183 4.10 -0.52 1.10
N THR A 184 3.24 -1.53 1.10
CA THR A 184 2.45 -1.92 -0.08
C THR A 184 1.05 -1.33 0.02
N GLU A 185 0.32 -1.23 -1.09
CA GLU A 185 -1.09 -0.77 -1.00
C GLU A 185 -1.90 -1.70 -0.09
N ALA A 186 -1.64 -3.00 -0.15
CA ALA A 186 -2.20 -4.00 0.75
C ALA A 186 -1.84 -3.75 2.23
N GLU A 187 -0.75 -3.06 2.56
CA GLU A 187 -0.33 -2.69 3.92
C GLU A 187 -0.86 -1.34 4.38
N THR A 188 -1.04 -0.37 3.48
CA THR A 188 -1.93 0.76 3.77
C THR A 188 -3.38 0.32 3.93
N LEU A 189 -3.72 -0.85 3.36
CA LEU A 189 -4.94 -1.60 3.61
C LEU A 189 -4.79 -2.63 4.75
N ASP A 190 -3.58 -2.91 5.27
CA ASP A 190 -3.33 -3.76 6.46
C ASP A 190 -3.49 -2.86 7.68
N THR A 191 -4.72 -2.38 7.77
CA THR A 191 -5.37 -1.85 8.94
C THR A 191 -5.54 -3.05 9.89
N ARG A 192 -4.58 -3.27 10.78
CA ARG A 192 -4.81 -4.02 12.00
C ARG A 192 -4.76 -3.01 13.13
N LEU A 193 -5.59 -3.24 14.14
CA LEU A 193 -5.52 -2.45 15.37
C LEU A 193 -4.11 -2.51 15.94
N SER A 194 -3.70 -1.43 16.60
CA SER A 194 -2.44 -1.44 17.35
C SER A 194 -2.48 -2.53 18.44
N GLU A 195 -1.34 -3.10 18.82
CA GLU A 195 -1.28 -4.10 19.90
C GLU A 195 -1.85 -3.52 21.21
N THR A 196 -1.55 -2.25 21.50
CA THR A 196 -2.11 -1.52 22.64
C THR A 196 -3.64 -1.47 22.61
N THR A 197 -4.22 -1.13 21.45
CA THR A 197 -5.68 -1.05 21.27
C THR A 197 -6.31 -2.44 21.39
N ILE A 198 -5.65 -3.49 20.90
CA ILE A 198 -6.12 -4.88 21.10
C ILE A 198 -6.13 -5.21 22.60
N ASP A 199 -5.04 -4.92 23.31
CA ASP A 199 -4.93 -5.20 24.74
C ASP A 199 -6.04 -4.50 25.54
N GLN A 200 -6.31 -3.22 25.27
CA GLN A 200 -7.41 -2.46 25.90
C GLN A 200 -8.78 -3.05 25.57
N LEU A 201 -9.04 -3.38 24.30
CA LEU A 201 -10.31 -4.01 23.91
C LEU A 201 -10.48 -5.41 24.55
N GLU A 202 -9.41 -6.12 24.86
CA GLU A 202 -9.45 -7.40 25.56
C GLU A 202 -9.74 -7.27 27.08
N GLU A 203 -9.74 -6.06 27.65
CA GLU A 203 -10.03 -5.88 29.08
C GLU A 203 -11.53 -6.05 29.38
N HIS A 204 -12.41 -5.79 28.41
CA HIS A 204 -13.87 -5.81 28.59
C HIS A 204 -14.60 -6.75 27.63
N SER A 205 -15.79 -7.22 28.02
CA SER A 205 -16.61 -8.12 27.20
C SER A 205 -17.07 -7.45 25.90
N TYR A 206 -17.36 -6.15 25.91
CA TYR A 206 -17.80 -5.40 24.74
C TYR A 206 -16.64 -5.16 23.76
N GLY A 207 -15.45 -4.82 24.26
CA GLY A 207 -14.25 -4.74 23.43
C GLY A 207 -13.89 -6.08 22.77
N LYS A 208 -13.97 -7.21 23.50
CA LYS A 208 -13.83 -8.56 22.93
C LYS A 208 -14.86 -8.84 21.84
N THR A 209 -16.08 -8.33 22.00
CA THR A 209 -17.14 -8.49 21.02
C THR A 209 -16.85 -7.67 19.76
N ALA A 210 -16.37 -6.43 19.89
CA ALA A 210 -15.89 -5.63 18.77
C ALA A 210 -14.76 -6.32 18.01
N LEU A 211 -13.74 -6.84 18.72
CA LEU A 211 -12.63 -7.60 18.12
C LEU A 211 -13.11 -8.86 17.37
N LYS A 212 -14.09 -9.57 17.92
CA LYS A 212 -14.69 -10.74 17.26
C LYS A 212 -15.32 -10.34 15.92
N TYR A 213 -16.12 -9.27 15.89
CA TYR A 213 -16.74 -8.79 14.66
C TYR A 213 -15.73 -8.28 13.63
N ILE A 214 -14.67 -7.59 14.05
CA ILE A 214 -13.56 -7.20 13.17
C ILE A 214 -12.96 -8.44 12.51
N ASN A 215 -12.62 -9.46 13.30
CA ASN A 215 -12.01 -10.69 12.80
C ASN A 215 -12.94 -11.49 11.86
N GLU A 216 -14.22 -11.61 12.20
CA GLU A 216 -15.22 -12.29 11.34
C GLU A 216 -15.47 -11.50 10.05
N GLY A 217 -15.46 -10.17 10.12
CA GLY A 217 -15.53 -9.27 8.96
C GLY A 217 -14.33 -9.46 8.02
N ASP A 218 -13.11 -9.50 8.57
CA ASP A 218 -11.88 -9.73 7.81
C ASP A 218 -11.89 -11.09 7.09
N GLN A 219 -12.34 -12.14 7.78
CA GLN A 219 -12.49 -13.46 7.18
C GLN A 219 -13.53 -13.48 6.06
N SER A 220 -14.64 -12.76 6.24
CA SER A 220 -15.71 -12.65 5.24
C SER A 220 -15.26 -11.86 4.01
N LEU A 221 -14.55 -10.75 4.21
CA LEU A 221 -14.02 -9.91 3.15
C LEU A 221 -13.01 -10.68 2.28
N ARG A 222 -12.10 -11.44 2.91
CA ARG A 222 -11.12 -12.30 2.21
C ARG A 222 -11.79 -13.38 1.36
N ARG A 223 -12.99 -13.82 1.73
CA ARG A 223 -13.80 -14.82 1.00
C ARG A 223 -14.74 -14.19 -0.04
N GLY A 224 -14.71 -12.87 -0.21
CA GLY A 224 -15.60 -12.15 -1.13
C GLY A 224 -17.06 -12.06 -0.66
N LEU A 225 -17.35 -12.37 0.60
CA LEU A 225 -18.70 -12.30 1.19
C LEU A 225 -18.99 -10.87 1.64
N LEU A 226 -19.14 -9.95 0.69
CA LEU A 226 -19.13 -8.50 0.95
C LEU A 226 -20.25 -8.03 1.89
N HIS A 227 -21.46 -8.58 1.76
CA HIS A 227 -22.57 -8.24 2.67
C HIS A 227 -22.31 -8.71 4.10
N ALA A 228 -21.79 -9.94 4.26
CA ALA A 228 -21.45 -10.47 5.58
C ALA A 228 -20.31 -9.65 6.22
N ALA A 229 -19.29 -9.29 5.43
CA ALA A 229 -18.20 -8.44 5.88
C ALA A 229 -18.71 -7.05 6.32
N LEU A 230 -19.55 -6.41 5.51
CA LEU A 230 -20.15 -5.13 5.84
C LEU A 230 -20.95 -5.19 7.14
N SER A 231 -21.83 -6.19 7.30
CA SER A 231 -22.59 -6.39 8.54
C SER A 231 -21.68 -6.56 9.76
N CYS A 232 -20.60 -7.34 9.62
CA CYS A 232 -19.64 -7.51 10.71
C CYS A 232 -18.95 -6.18 11.07
N TYR A 233 -18.54 -5.37 10.09
CA TYR A 233 -17.88 -4.10 10.39
C TYR A 233 -18.82 -3.06 11.00
N ILE A 234 -20.09 -3.01 10.58
CA ILE A 234 -21.09 -2.14 11.23
C ILE A 234 -21.28 -2.55 12.70
N GLN A 235 -21.45 -3.84 12.95
CA GLN A 235 -21.53 -4.35 14.33
C GLN A 235 -20.24 -4.05 15.13
N GLY A 236 -19.08 -4.19 14.50
CA GLY A 236 -17.81 -3.82 15.12
C GLY A 236 -17.75 -2.35 15.54
N ILE A 237 -18.31 -1.44 14.74
CA ILE A 237 -18.41 -0.02 15.08
C ILE A 237 -19.32 0.17 16.30
N GLU A 238 -20.53 -0.40 16.29
CA GLU A 238 -21.49 -0.29 17.40
C GLU A 238 -20.87 -0.72 18.73
N TRP A 239 -20.26 -1.91 18.77
CA TRP A 239 -19.63 -2.44 19.97
C TRP A 239 -18.41 -1.63 20.42
N THR A 240 -17.68 -1.01 19.49
CA THR A 240 -16.56 -0.11 19.83
C THR A 240 -17.08 1.14 20.53
N ILE A 241 -18.15 1.75 20.02
CA ILE A 241 -18.76 2.96 20.60
C ILE A 241 -19.35 2.64 21.97
N LEU A 242 -20.14 1.57 22.08
CA LEU A 242 -20.73 1.13 23.35
C LEU A 242 -19.67 0.91 24.42
N TYR A 243 -18.55 0.27 24.07
CA TYR A 243 -17.48 0.08 25.03
C TYR A 243 -16.82 1.40 25.44
N TYR A 244 -16.63 2.32 24.51
CA TYR A 244 -16.07 3.65 24.82
C TYR A 244 -16.97 4.43 25.79
N LYS A 245 -18.30 4.42 25.60
CA LYS A 245 -19.25 5.08 26.53
C LYS A 245 -19.17 4.52 27.94
N ILE A 246 -19.03 3.20 28.09
CA ILE A 246 -18.80 2.59 29.41
C ILE A 246 -17.51 3.11 30.05
N GLN A 247 -16.44 3.27 29.27
CA GLN A 247 -15.15 3.72 29.81
C GLN A 247 -15.12 5.20 30.20
N GLN A 248 -15.77 6.06 29.43
CA GLN A 248 -15.71 7.51 29.66
C GLN A 248 -16.88 8.05 30.49
N ASP A 249 -18.08 7.51 30.27
CA ASP A 249 -19.33 8.07 30.79
C ASP A 249 -19.99 7.18 31.86
N ASP A 250 -19.44 5.97 32.11
CA ASP A 250 -20.03 4.94 32.99
C ASP A 250 -21.46 4.56 32.58
N GLU A 251 -21.73 4.64 31.26
CA GLU A 251 -23.05 4.43 30.67
C GLU A 251 -23.12 3.09 29.91
N ASP A 252 -23.88 2.12 30.42
CA ASP A 252 -24.12 0.83 29.76
C ASP A 252 -25.51 0.81 29.09
N LEU A 253 -25.58 1.41 27.90
CA LEU A 253 -26.81 1.49 27.10
C LEU A 253 -27.42 0.11 26.80
N VAL A 254 -26.62 -0.97 26.77
CA VAL A 254 -27.13 -2.32 26.53
C VAL A 254 -27.87 -2.84 27.75
N GLU A 255 -27.31 -2.63 28.95
CA GLU A 255 -27.96 -2.98 30.22
C GLU A 255 -29.24 -2.15 30.44
N GLU A 256 -29.18 -0.84 30.23
CA GLU A 256 -30.34 0.06 30.35
C GLU A 256 -31.49 -0.36 29.43
N GLN A 257 -31.18 -0.73 28.18
CA GLN A 257 -32.18 -1.21 27.23
C GLN A 257 -32.76 -2.57 27.65
N GLN A 258 -31.94 -3.49 28.19
CA GLN A 258 -32.40 -4.78 28.69
C GLN A 258 -33.30 -4.65 29.94
N ASN A 259 -33.01 -3.66 30.78
CA ASN A 259 -33.79 -3.31 31.96
C ASN A 259 -35.07 -2.52 31.62
N GLY A 260 -35.20 -2.05 30.38
CA GLY A 260 -36.36 -1.30 29.88
C GLY A 260 -36.37 0.16 30.33
N GLU A 261 -35.21 0.70 30.67
CA GLU A 261 -35.01 2.09 31.11
C GLU A 261 -35.00 3.05 29.93
N ILE A 262 -34.46 2.58 28.79
CA ILE A 262 -34.41 3.31 27.52
C ILE A 262 -35.10 2.53 26.39
N GLY A 263 -35.38 3.23 25.29
CA GLY A 263 -35.85 2.63 24.05
C GLY A 263 -34.73 1.92 23.27
N PRO A 264 -35.04 1.34 22.10
CA PRO A 264 -34.01 0.75 21.24
C PRO A 264 -32.98 1.79 20.81
N VAL A 265 -31.70 1.47 21.00
CA VAL A 265 -30.56 2.27 20.53
C VAL A 265 -30.20 1.84 19.11
N TYR A 266 -30.17 2.79 18.18
CA TYR A 266 -29.81 2.54 16.79
C TYR A 266 -28.39 3.03 16.47
N PHE A 267 -27.82 2.53 15.37
CA PHE A 267 -26.52 2.98 14.86
C PHE A 267 -26.43 4.51 14.72
N SER A 268 -27.51 5.15 14.27
CA SER A 268 -27.59 6.61 14.16
C SER A 268 -27.32 7.30 15.49
N ASP A 269 -27.95 6.80 16.55
CA ASP A 269 -27.92 7.41 17.87
C ASP A 269 -26.50 7.30 18.44
N LEU A 270 -25.87 6.12 18.30
CA LEU A 270 -24.48 5.90 18.69
C LEU A 270 -23.49 6.81 17.96
N THR A 271 -23.72 7.06 16.66
CA THR A 271 -22.82 7.94 15.89
C THR A 271 -23.01 9.42 16.20
N GLU A 272 -24.24 9.85 16.51
CA GLU A 272 -24.55 11.25 16.88
C GLU A 272 -23.99 11.58 18.27
N GLU A 273 -24.04 10.63 19.21
CA GLU A 273 -23.49 10.81 20.55
C GLU A 273 -21.96 10.93 20.58
N LEU A 274 -21.26 10.42 19.56
CA LEU A 274 -19.83 10.66 19.39
C LEU A 274 -19.50 12.07 18.88
N GLU A 275 -20.46 12.87 18.42
CA GLU A 275 -20.18 14.19 17.85
C GLU A 275 -19.76 15.23 18.92
N GLU A 276 -20.03 14.96 20.20
CA GLU A 276 -19.68 15.81 21.34
C GLU A 276 -18.56 15.18 22.21
N ASP A 277 -17.47 15.92 22.44
CA ASP A 277 -16.34 15.56 23.35
C ASP A 277 -15.70 14.15 23.17
N THR A 278 -15.57 13.67 21.92
CA THR A 278 -14.81 12.45 21.59
C THR A 278 -13.33 12.72 21.22
N PRO A 279 -12.39 11.78 21.49
CA PRO A 279 -11.05 11.82 20.91
C PRO A 279 -11.01 11.45 19.42
N ALA A 280 -12.10 10.89 18.87
CA ALA A 280 -12.18 10.54 17.46
C ALA A 280 -12.05 11.76 16.54
N SER A 281 -11.31 11.59 15.44
CA SER A 281 -11.06 12.70 14.53
C SER A 281 -12.34 13.12 13.80
N GLN A 282 -12.48 14.42 13.51
CA GLN A 282 -13.60 14.96 12.71
C GLN A 282 -13.79 14.23 11.36
N LYS A 283 -12.70 13.71 10.79
CA LYS A 283 -12.72 12.88 9.59
C LYS A 283 -13.33 11.49 9.83
N THR A 284 -13.11 10.89 10.99
CA THR A 284 -13.76 9.63 11.40
C THR A 284 -15.26 9.85 11.61
N ILE A 285 -15.62 10.86 12.39
CA ILE A 285 -17.02 11.23 12.65
C ILE A 285 -17.78 11.53 11.35
N SER A 286 -17.21 12.34 10.46
CA SER A 286 -17.82 12.63 9.15
C SER A 286 -18.05 11.36 8.32
N LYS A 287 -17.18 10.35 8.40
CA LYS A 287 -17.38 9.08 7.69
C LYS A 287 -18.48 8.24 8.32
N LEU A 288 -18.55 8.17 9.65
CA LEU A 288 -19.61 7.46 10.37
C LEU A 288 -20.99 8.04 10.06
N SER A 289 -21.13 9.37 10.08
CA SER A 289 -22.36 10.07 9.69
C SER A 289 -22.77 9.77 8.24
N ASN A 290 -21.79 9.71 7.33
CA ASN A 290 -22.04 9.28 5.94
C ASN A 290 -22.47 7.82 5.84
N PHE A 291 -21.99 6.92 6.70
CA PHE A 291 -22.43 5.53 6.72
C PHE A 291 -23.86 5.40 7.20
N ASN A 292 -24.30 6.14 8.21
CA ASN A 292 -25.70 6.19 8.63
C ASN A 292 -26.64 6.56 7.45
N GLN A 293 -26.26 7.58 6.67
CA GLN A 293 -26.99 7.94 5.44
C GLN A 293 -26.92 6.87 4.35
N ALA A 294 -25.76 6.19 4.23
CA ALA A 294 -25.52 5.13 3.26
C ALA A 294 -26.16 3.79 3.67
N GLU A 295 -26.42 3.53 4.95
CA GLU A 295 -27.02 2.29 5.46
C GLU A 295 -28.44 2.13 4.93
N ARG A 296 -29.22 3.21 4.88
CA ARG A 296 -30.51 3.25 4.19
C ARG A 296 -30.39 2.92 2.70
N ARG A 297 -29.27 3.31 2.06
CA ARG A 297 -28.97 2.96 0.66
C ARG A 297 -28.50 1.51 0.54
N TRP A 298 -27.65 1.00 1.41
CA TRP A 298 -27.16 -0.38 1.40
C TRP A 298 -28.27 -1.39 1.70
N MET A 299 -29.21 -1.04 2.58
CA MET A 299 -30.47 -1.76 2.80
C MET A 299 -31.40 -1.70 1.57
N ALA A 300 -31.45 -0.57 0.85
CA ALA A 300 -32.17 -0.47 -0.41
C ALA A 300 -31.49 -1.25 -1.56
N HIS A 301 -30.16 -1.28 -1.59
CA HIS A 301 -29.33 -2.00 -2.55
C HIS A 301 -29.27 -3.51 -2.27
N HIS A 302 -29.60 -3.96 -1.06
CA HIS A 302 -29.93 -5.38 -0.81
C HIS A 302 -31.06 -5.90 -1.72
N LYS A 303 -31.91 -5.01 -2.28
CA LYS A 303 -32.91 -5.37 -3.29
C LYS A 303 -32.39 -5.30 -4.75
N SER A 304 -31.24 -4.67 -5.03
CA SER A 304 -30.69 -4.48 -6.39
C SER A 304 -29.35 -5.17 -6.67
N GLY A 305 -28.59 -5.60 -5.65
CA GLY A 305 -27.63 -6.69 -5.72
C GLY A 305 -26.15 -6.38 -5.91
N GLU A 306 -25.69 -5.12 -6.00
CA GLU A 306 -24.25 -4.83 -6.13
C GLU A 306 -23.72 -3.94 -5.00
N LEU A 307 -22.95 -4.55 -4.11
CA LEU A 307 -22.11 -3.88 -3.12
C LEU A 307 -20.67 -3.88 -3.63
N GLN A 308 -20.02 -2.71 -3.70
CA GLN A 308 -18.64 -2.62 -4.16
C GLN A 308 -17.67 -2.98 -3.03
N ARG A 309 -16.63 -3.75 -3.34
CA ARG A 309 -15.61 -4.14 -2.37
C ARG A 309 -14.94 -2.93 -1.70
N GLN A 310 -14.68 -1.89 -2.48
CA GLN A 310 -14.09 -0.65 -1.98
C GLN A 310 -14.93 0.03 -0.90
N ASP A 311 -16.27 -0.04 -0.99
CA ASP A 311 -17.15 0.53 0.03
C ASP A 311 -17.03 -0.23 1.35
N VAL A 312 -16.95 -1.56 1.28
CA VAL A 312 -16.75 -2.43 2.45
C VAL A 312 -15.38 -2.19 3.09
N GLU A 313 -14.34 -2.04 2.27
CA GLU A 313 -12.98 -1.72 2.73
C GLU A 313 -12.90 -0.32 3.37
N ASN A 314 -13.70 0.65 2.88
CA ASN A 314 -13.81 1.97 3.49
C ASN A 314 -14.46 1.91 4.89
N VAL A 315 -15.48 1.07 5.08
CA VAL A 315 -16.10 0.85 6.41
C VAL A 315 -15.11 0.19 7.35
N ARG A 316 -14.42 -0.87 6.90
CA ARG A 316 -13.36 -1.54 7.67
C ARG A 316 -12.27 -0.57 8.13
N SER A 317 -11.73 0.22 7.21
CA SER A 317 -10.68 1.20 7.51
C SER A 317 -11.16 2.27 8.51
N THR A 318 -12.44 2.63 8.47
CA THR A 318 -13.01 3.60 9.39
C THR A 318 -13.22 3.01 10.78
N LEU A 319 -13.69 1.77 10.88
CA LEU A 319 -13.80 1.03 12.14
C LEU A 319 -12.45 0.94 12.85
N LEU A 320 -11.41 0.49 12.14
CA LEU A 320 -10.12 0.25 12.78
C LEU A 320 -9.46 1.54 13.26
N ARG A 321 -9.58 2.61 12.47
CA ARG A 321 -9.16 3.93 12.89
C ARG A 321 -9.98 4.48 14.06
N LEU A 322 -11.30 4.23 14.09
CA LEU A 322 -12.14 4.62 15.22
C LEU A 322 -11.65 3.91 16.49
N SER A 323 -11.42 2.61 16.43
CA SER A 323 -10.91 1.84 17.57
C SER A 323 -9.56 2.35 18.06
N ASP A 324 -8.60 2.66 17.17
CA ASP A 324 -7.30 3.23 17.56
C ASP A 324 -7.40 4.69 18.08
N GLU A 325 -8.44 5.44 17.68
CA GLU A 325 -8.65 6.82 18.15
C GLU A 325 -9.35 6.87 19.53
N LEU A 326 -10.17 5.86 19.86
CA LEU A 326 -10.93 5.80 21.11
C LEU A 326 -10.17 5.13 22.27
N PHE A 327 -9.14 4.34 21.99
CA PHE A 327 -8.40 3.53 22.98
C PHE A 327 -6.88 3.64 22.76
#